data_AF-A0A521UYT8-F1
#
_entry.id   AF-A0A521UYT8-F1
#
_cell.length_a   1.000
_cell.length_b   1.000
_cell.length_c   1.000
_cell.angle_alpha   90.00
_cell.angle_beta   90.00
_cell.angle_gamma   90.00
#
_symmetry.space_group_name_H-M   'P 1'
#
loop_
_entity.id
_entity.type
_entity.pdbx_description
1 polymer ?
#
loop_
_entity_poly.entity_id
_entity_poly.type
_entity_poly.pdbx_seq_one_letter_code
_entity_poly.pdbx_strand_id
1 'polypeptide(L)'
;MIMAWLSTGSSKLTEGWDAYLQPRIRFEDRTDAEWINLNTGASLVMAADGGWRGAQHGTYRSHYRVFLRGGQAAPVEMTFAFLGDARNGGVFDNGGSGSDNYSAVRRSCIAEIERILQDH
;
A
#
# COMPACT_ATOMS: atom_id res chain seq x y z
N MET A 1 3.16 0.26 26.62
CA MET A 1 2.41 -0.50 25.61
C MET A 1 3.40 -0.84 24.51
N ILE A 2 3.68 -2.12 24.25
CA ILE A 2 4.66 -2.50 23.23
C ILE A 2 3.97 -2.33 21.88
N MET A 3 4.46 -1.42 21.03
CA MET A 3 3.99 -1.33 19.63
C MET A 3 4.22 -2.69 18.97
N ALA A 4 3.12 -3.38 18.65
CA ALA A 4 3.18 -4.71 18.07
C ALA A 4 3.57 -4.68 16.59
N TRP A 5 3.44 -3.53 15.91
CA TRP A 5 3.67 -3.41 14.47
C TRP A 5 5.03 -2.78 14.16
N LEU A 6 5.81 -3.48 13.33
CA LEU A 6 7.09 -3.02 12.81
C LEU A 6 6.96 -2.66 11.33
N SER A 7 7.23 -1.39 10.97
CA SER A 7 7.41 -1.00 9.57
C SER A 7 8.68 -1.63 9.02
N THR A 8 8.59 -2.34 7.90
CA THR A 8 9.76 -2.99 7.28
C THR A 8 10.60 -2.00 6.46
N GLY A 9 10.09 -0.78 6.22
CA GLY A 9 10.72 0.23 5.35
C GLY A 9 10.95 -0.21 3.90
N SER A 10 10.51 -1.43 3.54
CA SER A 10 10.89 -2.12 2.32
C SER A 10 9.89 -1.87 1.20
N SER A 11 10.42 -1.64 0.00
CA SER A 11 9.69 -1.68 -1.28
C SER A 11 9.57 -3.10 -1.86
N LYS A 12 10.10 -4.10 -1.15
CA LYS A 12 9.95 -5.52 -1.49
C LYS A 12 9.04 -6.17 -0.47
N LEU A 13 7.88 -6.58 -0.95
CA LEU A 13 6.90 -7.36 -0.21
C LEU A 13 7.53 -8.67 0.25
N THR A 14 7.14 -9.15 1.43
CA THR A 14 7.47 -10.50 1.86
C THR A 14 7.00 -11.56 0.85
N GLU A 15 7.70 -12.70 0.82
CA GLU A 15 7.46 -13.75 -0.16
C GLU A 15 5.99 -14.22 -0.18
N GLY A 16 5.45 -14.37 -1.39
CA GLY A 16 4.09 -14.83 -1.62
C GLY A 16 3.05 -13.73 -1.79
N TRP A 17 3.32 -12.48 -1.44
CA TRP A 17 2.39 -11.37 -1.72
C TRP A 17 2.20 -11.11 -3.21
N ASP A 18 3.27 -11.20 -4.01
CA ASP A 18 3.24 -10.96 -5.45
C ASP A 18 2.18 -11.82 -6.16
N ALA A 19 2.11 -13.12 -5.84
CA ALA A 19 1.16 -14.04 -6.45
C ALA A 19 -0.31 -13.66 -6.16
N TYR A 20 -0.59 -13.08 -4.98
CA TYR A 20 -1.95 -12.69 -4.60
C TYR A 20 -2.34 -11.32 -5.14
N LEU A 21 -1.39 -10.38 -5.16
CA LEU A 21 -1.67 -8.99 -5.49
C LEU A 21 -1.58 -8.73 -6.99
N GLN A 22 -0.69 -9.41 -7.75
CA GLN A 22 -0.58 -9.21 -9.20
C GLN A 22 -1.88 -9.38 -9.99
N PRO A 23 -2.78 -10.35 -9.70
CA PRO A 23 -4.08 -10.42 -10.38
C PRO A 23 -5.08 -9.35 -9.93
N ARG A 24 -4.81 -8.65 -8.81
CA ARG A 24 -5.72 -7.69 -8.17
C ARG A 24 -5.30 -6.24 -8.33
N ILE A 25 -4.01 -6.00 -8.59
CA ILE A 25 -3.33 -4.71 -8.52
C ILE A 25 -2.31 -4.64 -9.65
N ARG A 26 -2.26 -3.50 -10.33
CA ARG A 26 -1.22 -3.23 -11.34
C ARG A 26 0.03 -2.65 -10.69
N PHE A 27 1.05 -3.50 -10.47
CA PHE A 27 2.35 -3.08 -9.97
C PHE A 27 3.21 -2.47 -11.09
N GLU A 28 3.39 -1.15 -11.08
CA GLU A 28 4.27 -0.48 -12.03
C GLU A 28 5.42 0.31 -11.37
N ASP A 29 5.20 0.81 -10.15
CA ASP A 29 6.24 1.39 -9.30
C ASP A 29 6.17 0.73 -7.93
N ARG A 30 7.26 0.07 -7.50
CA ARG A 30 7.38 -0.56 -6.17
C ARG A 30 7.46 0.50 -5.08
N THR A 31 6.34 1.14 -4.83
CA THR A 31 6.14 2.19 -3.81
C THR A 31 5.41 1.63 -2.60
N ASP A 32 5.44 0.31 -2.45
CA ASP A 32 4.74 -0.39 -1.40
C ASP A 32 5.32 -0.07 -0.01
N ALA A 33 4.52 -0.33 1.02
CA ALA A 33 4.96 -0.33 2.41
C ALA A 33 4.36 -1.54 3.12
N GLU A 34 5.12 -2.14 4.01
CA GLU A 34 4.69 -3.32 4.78
C GLU A 34 4.92 -3.10 6.27
N TRP A 35 3.95 -3.51 7.07
CA TRP A 35 4.02 -3.56 8.53
C TRP A 35 3.78 -5.00 9.00
N ILE A 36 4.56 -5.46 9.96
CA ILE A 36 4.45 -6.82 10.51
C ILE A 36 4.08 -6.73 11.99
N ASN A 37 3.02 -7.43 12.38
CA ASN A 37 2.65 -7.62 13.77
C ASN A 37 3.53 -8.70 14.40
N LEU A 38 4.39 -8.31 15.34
CA LEU A 38 5.35 -9.18 16.00
C LEU A 38 4.69 -10.23 16.92
N ASN A 39 3.47 -9.97 17.40
CA ASN A 39 2.76 -10.88 18.29
C ASN A 39 2.05 -12.01 17.52
N THR A 40 1.57 -11.71 16.31
CA THR A 40 0.72 -12.63 15.53
C THR A 40 1.37 -13.11 14.23
N GLY A 41 2.47 -12.47 13.80
CA GLY A 41 3.06 -12.68 12.48
C GLY A 41 2.17 -12.17 11.33
N ALA A 42 1.11 -11.40 11.62
CA ALA A 42 0.26 -10.81 10.59
C ALA A 42 1.03 -9.73 9.82
N SER A 43 0.82 -9.64 8.51
CA SER A 43 1.40 -8.61 7.65
C SER A 43 0.30 -7.72 7.09
N LEU A 44 0.50 -6.42 7.19
CA LEU A 44 -0.29 -5.38 6.54
C LEU A 44 0.55 -4.81 5.40
N VAL A 45 0.01 -4.78 4.19
CA VAL A 45 0.67 -4.25 3.00
C VAL A 45 -0.16 -3.12 2.42
N MET A 46 0.49 -1.99 2.16
CA MET A 46 -0.01 -0.94 1.30
C MET A 46 0.65 -1.10 -0.08
N ALA A 47 -0.17 -1.29 -1.11
CA ALA A 47 0.27 -1.49 -2.48
C ALA A 47 -0.32 -0.43 -3.43
N ALA A 48 0.48 0.01 -4.41
CA ALA A 48 0.01 0.94 -5.43
C ALA A 48 -0.80 0.21 -6.52
N ASP A 49 -2.04 0.63 -6.74
CA ASP A 49 -2.91 0.17 -7.82
C ASP A 49 -2.91 1.16 -8.98
N GLY A 50 -2.14 0.80 -10.00
CA GLY A 50 -1.81 1.64 -11.15
C GLY A 50 -0.56 2.50 -10.92
N GLY A 51 0.03 2.95 -12.02
CA GLY A 51 1.25 3.76 -12.09
C GLY A 51 1.15 4.89 -13.13
N TRP A 52 2.27 5.55 -13.42
CA TRP A 52 2.35 6.57 -14.49
C TRP A 52 2.00 6.01 -15.88
N ARG A 53 2.09 4.69 -16.13
CA ARG A 53 1.61 4.10 -17.40
C ARG A 53 0.12 3.77 -17.37
N GLY A 54 -0.52 3.76 -16.20
CA GLY A 54 -1.99 3.76 -16.08
C GLY A 54 -2.63 4.96 -16.80
N ALA A 55 -1.95 6.11 -16.81
CA ALA A 55 -2.35 7.30 -17.56
C ALA A 55 -2.29 7.11 -19.09
N GLN A 56 -1.50 6.15 -19.60
CA GLN A 56 -1.44 5.83 -21.04
C GLN A 56 -2.70 5.10 -21.54
N HIS A 57 -3.51 4.56 -20.63
CA HIS A 57 -4.74 3.84 -20.96
C HIS A 57 -6.03 4.67 -20.74
N GLY A 58 -5.90 5.99 -20.58
CA GLY A 58 -7.00 6.93 -20.39
C GLY A 58 -7.04 7.54 -18.99
N THR A 59 -8.23 7.98 -18.54
CA THR A 59 -8.46 8.62 -17.23
C THR A 59 -8.47 7.59 -16.10
N TYR A 60 -7.38 6.84 -15.93
CA TYR A 60 -7.24 5.93 -14.79
C TYR A 60 -6.75 6.72 -13.58
N ARG A 61 -7.55 6.72 -12.50
CA ARG A 61 -7.15 7.32 -11.22
C ARG A 61 -6.46 6.26 -10.38
N SER A 62 -5.17 6.45 -10.22
CA SER A 62 -4.36 5.55 -9.43
C SER A 62 -4.51 5.79 -7.95
N HIS A 63 -4.33 4.73 -7.16
CA HIS A 63 -4.60 4.77 -5.74
C HIS A 63 -3.85 3.69 -4.96
N TYR A 64 -3.65 3.90 -3.67
CA TYR A 64 -3.13 2.90 -2.75
C TYR A 64 -4.26 2.03 -2.20
N ARG A 65 -3.99 0.73 -2.11
CA ARG A 65 -4.87 -0.25 -1.49
C ARG A 65 -4.13 -0.94 -0.35
N VAL A 66 -4.85 -1.29 0.71
CA VAL A 66 -4.28 -1.88 1.93
C VAL A 66 -4.81 -3.29 2.09
N PHE A 67 -3.94 -4.24 2.39
CA PHE A 67 -4.28 -5.65 2.55
C PHE A 67 -3.70 -6.19 3.84
N LEU A 68 -4.49 -6.95 4.58
CA LEU A 68 -4.07 -7.67 5.78
C LEU A 68 -3.98 -9.16 5.48
N ARG A 69 -2.91 -9.81 5.90
CA ARG A 69 -2.73 -11.26 5.85
C ARG A 69 -2.31 -11.80 7.20
N GLY A 70 -3.13 -12.68 7.78
CA GLY A 70 -2.78 -13.45 8.99
C GLY A 70 -2.23 -14.83 8.62
N GLY A 71 -0.91 -15.00 8.62
CA GLY A 71 -0.28 -16.29 8.31
C GLY A 71 -0.57 -16.79 6.90
N GLN A 72 -1.04 -18.03 6.76
CA GLN A 72 -1.30 -18.67 5.46
C GLN A 72 -2.67 -18.34 4.85
N ALA A 73 -3.50 -17.53 5.53
CA ALA A 73 -4.80 -17.14 5.01
C ALA A 73 -4.68 -16.25 3.77
N ALA A 74 -5.75 -16.20 2.98
CA ALA A 74 -5.86 -15.27 1.86
C ALA A 74 -5.85 -13.82 2.38
N PRO A 75 -5.18 -12.87 1.69
CA PRO A 75 -5.23 -11.46 2.06
C PRO A 75 -6.65 -10.89 2.02
N VAL A 76 -6.97 -10.07 3.01
CA VAL A 76 -8.23 -9.32 3.11
C VAL A 76 -7.93 -7.85 2.82
N GLU A 77 -8.71 -7.23 1.93
CA GLU A 77 -8.58 -5.81 1.67
C GLU A 77 -9.15 -4.99 2.83
N MET A 78 -8.33 -4.07 3.35
CA MET A 78 -8.62 -3.18 4.47
C MET A 78 -8.48 -1.70 4.09
N THR A 79 -8.46 -1.37 2.80
CA THR A 79 -8.29 0.00 2.29
C THR A 79 -9.22 0.99 3.00
N PHE A 80 -10.52 0.68 3.09
CA PHE A 80 -11.49 1.57 3.74
C PHE A 80 -11.24 1.71 5.25
N ALA A 81 -10.84 0.65 5.95
CA ALA A 81 -10.59 0.69 7.38
C ALA A 81 -9.37 1.55 7.75
N PHE A 82 -8.37 1.63 6.88
CA PHE A 82 -7.16 2.40 7.11
C PHE A 82 -7.16 3.79 6.46
N LEU A 83 -7.79 3.94 5.30
CA LEU A 83 -7.69 5.16 4.49
C LEU A 83 -9.05 5.82 4.20
N GLY A 84 -10.17 5.21 4.60
CA GLY A 84 -11.53 5.74 4.40
C GLY A 84 -11.92 5.93 2.93
N ASP A 85 -12.86 6.85 2.70
CA ASP A 85 -13.39 7.18 1.37
C ASP A 85 -12.53 8.17 0.56
N ALA A 86 -11.47 8.76 1.15
CA ALA A 86 -10.72 9.81 0.49
C ALA A 86 -9.22 9.87 0.85
N ARG A 87 -8.41 10.17 -0.18
CA ARG A 87 -6.96 10.49 -0.20
C ARG A 87 -5.96 9.34 -0.37
N ASN A 88 -6.40 8.15 -0.76
CA ASN A 88 -5.48 7.12 -1.23
C ASN A 88 -5.13 7.25 -2.73
N GLY A 89 -5.81 8.11 -3.50
CA GLY A 89 -5.63 8.21 -4.95
C GLY A 89 -5.39 9.60 -5.51
N GLY A 90 -4.59 9.67 -6.57
CA GLY A 90 -4.12 10.90 -7.23
C GLY A 90 -3.80 10.69 -8.72
N VAL A 91 -3.43 11.78 -9.40
CA VAL A 91 -2.97 11.74 -10.80
C VAL A 91 -1.45 11.56 -10.79
N PHE A 92 -0.93 10.52 -11.44
CA PHE A 92 0.51 10.36 -11.63
C PHE A 92 1.04 11.43 -12.58
N ASP A 93 2.28 11.85 -12.35
CA ASP A 93 2.94 12.82 -13.22
C ASP A 93 3.04 12.29 -14.66
N ASN A 94 2.39 12.98 -15.59
CA ASN A 94 2.48 12.72 -17.03
C ASN A 94 3.90 12.98 -17.59
N GLY A 95 4.77 13.64 -16.83
CA GLY A 95 6.16 13.95 -17.20
C GLY A 95 7.13 12.77 -17.18
N GLY A 96 6.70 11.56 -16.75
CA GLY A 96 7.49 10.33 -16.91
C GLY A 96 8.66 10.14 -15.94
N SER A 97 8.81 10.99 -14.91
CA SER A 97 9.78 10.78 -13.81
C SER A 97 9.24 9.89 -12.68
N GLY A 98 7.93 9.56 -12.72
CA GLY A 98 7.28 8.46 -12.00
C GLY A 98 7.17 8.57 -10.47
N SER A 99 7.95 9.41 -9.79
CA SER A 99 8.13 9.28 -8.33
C SER A 99 7.78 10.52 -7.49
N ASP A 100 7.95 11.74 -8.01
CA ASP A 100 7.93 12.93 -7.15
C ASP A 100 6.53 13.35 -6.69
N ASN A 101 5.52 13.33 -7.56
CA ASN A 101 4.14 13.73 -7.20
C ASN A 101 3.40 12.69 -6.35
N TYR A 102 3.82 11.42 -6.40
CA TYR A 102 3.18 10.36 -5.62
C TYR A 102 3.76 10.24 -4.19
N SER A 103 4.95 10.79 -3.95
CA SER A 103 5.62 10.79 -2.65
C SER A 103 4.79 11.45 -1.54
N ALA A 104 3.98 12.47 -1.85
CA ALA A 104 3.13 13.15 -0.87
C ALA A 104 1.93 12.30 -0.47
N VAL A 105 1.22 11.69 -1.44
CA VAL A 105 0.11 10.77 -1.17
C VAL A 105 0.62 9.54 -0.43
N ARG A 106 1.75 8.97 -0.87
CA ARG A 106 2.42 7.86 -0.17
C ARG A 106 2.70 8.18 1.29
N ARG A 107 3.36 9.32 1.55
CA ARG A 107 3.69 9.76 2.91
C ARG A 107 2.44 9.97 3.74
N SER A 108 1.37 10.54 3.15
CA SER A 108 0.10 10.72 3.84
C SER A 108 -0.55 9.39 4.20
N CYS A 109 -0.57 8.40 3.29
CA CYS A 109 -1.12 7.08 3.56
C CYS A 109 -0.31 6.33 4.61
N ILE A 110 1.02 6.36 4.52
CA ILE A 110 1.92 5.76 5.52
C ILE A 110 1.67 6.38 6.89
N ALA A 111 1.66 7.71 6.99
CA ALA A 111 1.45 8.40 8.25
C ALA A 111 0.09 8.06 8.88
N GLU A 112 -0.97 7.95 8.07
CA GLU A 112 -2.29 7.57 8.57
C GLU A 112 -2.34 6.12 9.04
N ILE A 113 -1.76 5.19 8.28
CA ILE A 113 -1.66 3.77 8.68
C ILE A 113 -0.86 3.67 9.98
N GLU A 114 0.31 4.31 10.05
CA GLU A 114 1.14 4.30 11.25
C GLU A 114 0.39 4.88 12.45
N ARG A 115 -0.33 6.00 12.29
CA ARG A 115 -1.17 6.56 13.36
C ARG A 115 -2.19 5.53 13.87
N ILE A 116 -2.92 4.87 12.96
CA ILE A 116 -3.92 3.84 13.32
C ILE A 116 -3.25 2.64 14.03
N LEU A 117 -2.09 2.20 13.55
CA LEU A 117 -1.35 1.07 14.16
C LEU A 117 -0.72 1.41 15.52
N GLN A 118 -0.56 2.69 15.85
CA GLN A 118 -0.06 3.14 17.15
C GLN A 118 -1.18 3.35 18.18
N ASP A 119 -2.39 3.66 17.72
CA ASP A 119 -3.59 3.84 18.54
C ASP A 119 -4.19 2.49 19.02
N HIS A 120 -3.73 1.36 18.48
CA HIS A 120 -4.25 0.00 18.70
C HIS A 120 -3.16 -1.05 18.96
#